data_AF-A0A8J4Q046-F1
#
_entry.id   AF-A0A8J4Q046-F1
#
_cell.length_a   1.000
_cell.length_b   1.000
_cell.length_c   1.000
_cell.angle_alpha   90.00
_cell.angle_beta   90.00
_cell.angle_gamma   90.00
#
_symmetry.space_group_name_H-M   'P 1'
#
loop_
_entity.id
_entity.type
_entity.pdbx_description
1 polymer ?
#
loop_
_entity_poly.entity_id
_entity_poly.type
_entity_poly.pdbx_seq_one_letter_code
_entity_poly.pdbx_strand_id
1 'polypeptide(L)' 'METSECSIKGPIQKECASGCGKTWAAYEACSERISKLVDDEKANCLGQFLEHVQCIDKCVAPKLFAQLN' A
#
# COMPACT_ATOMS: atom_id res chain seq x y z
N MET A 1 16.37 3.57 5.03
CA MET A 1 15.91 3.10 6.36
C MET A 1 15.20 1.78 6.13
N GLU A 2 15.97 0.69 6.00
CA GLU A 2 15.39 -0.66 5.98
C GLU A 2 15.08 -1.00 7.45
N THR A 3 13.88 -0.63 7.90
CA THR A 3 13.34 -1.23 9.11
C THR A 3 13.24 -2.72 8.83
N SER A 4 13.98 -3.55 9.58
CA SER A 4 13.99 -5.01 9.42
C SER A 4 12.56 -5.50 9.22
N GLU A 5 12.22 -5.90 7.99
CA GLU A 5 10.90 -6.45 7.70
C GLU A 5 10.69 -7.64 8.64
N CYS A 6 9.53 -7.69 9.30
CA CYS A 6 9.11 -8.86 10.07
C CYS A 6 9.27 -10.11 9.19
N SER A 7 9.99 -11.13 9.67
CA SER A 7 10.37 -12.33 8.90
C SER A 7 9.17 -13.08 8.33
N ILE A 8 8.01 -13.00 8.99
CA ILE A 8 6.76 -13.63 8.57
C ILE A 8 5.95 -12.69 7.68
N LYS A 9 5.64 -11.47 8.17
CA LYS A 9 4.75 -10.54 7.45
C LYS A 9 5.37 -10.01 6.15
N GLY A 10 6.67 -9.72 6.13
CA GLY A 10 7.36 -9.08 5.00
C GLY A 10 7.21 -9.84 3.68
N PRO A 11 7.59 -11.12 3.62
CA PRO A 11 7.42 -11.94 2.41
C PRO A 11 5.96 -12.03 1.93
N ILE A 12 5.02 -12.21 2.87
CA ILE A 12 3.58 -12.28 2.56
C ILE A 12 3.09 -10.94 1.98
N GLN A 13 3.53 -9.82 2.55
CA GLN A 13 3.18 -8.48 2.09
C GLN A 13 3.72 -8.21 0.68
N LYS A 14 4.96 -8.62 0.38
CA LYS A 14 5.56 -8.53 -0.97
C LYS A 14 4.79 -9.35 -2.00
N GLU A 15 4.41 -10.58 -1.64
CA GLU A 15 3.58 -11.43 -2.49
C GLU A 15 2.22 -10.76 -2.79
N CYS A 16 1.54 -10.29 -1.75
CA CYS A 16 0.22 -9.66 -1.87
C CYS A 16 0.22 -8.32 -2.63
N ALA A 17 1.32 -7.56 -2.57
CA ALA A 17 1.45 -6.29 -3.30
C ALA A 17 1.31 -6.47 -4.82
N SER A 18 1.77 -7.60 -5.37
CA SER A 18 1.67 -7.90 -6.81
C SER A 18 0.22 -7.97 -7.33
N GLY A 19 -0.73 -8.36 -6.47
CA GLY A 19 -2.16 -8.43 -6.81
C GLY A 19 -2.89 -7.08 -6.75
N CYS A 20 -2.25 -6.03 -6.23
CA CYS A 20 -2.86 -4.72 -5.96
C CYS A 20 -2.43 -3.63 -6.96
N GLY A 21 -2.03 -4.00 -8.18
CA GLY A 21 -1.56 -3.06 -9.19
C GLY A 21 -2.59 -1.98 -9.58
N LYS A 22 -3.88 -2.29 -9.55
CA LYS A 22 -4.95 -1.32 -9.86
C LYS A 22 -5.00 -0.18 -8.83
N THR A 23 -4.93 -0.49 -7.54
CA THR A 23 -4.97 0.53 -6.48
C THR A 23 -3.65 1.31 -6.43
N TRP A 24 -2.53 0.67 -6.77
CA TRP A 24 -1.24 1.34 -6.92
C TRP A 24 -1.28 2.38 -8.04
N ALA A 25 -1.75 1.99 -9.23
CA ALA A 25 -1.89 2.91 -10.37
C ALA A 25 -2.80 4.12 -10.05
N ALA A 26 -3.86 3.92 -9.25
CA ALA A 26 -4.73 5.01 -8.80
C ALA A 26 -4.00 6.00 -7.85
N TYR A 27 -3.17 5.47 -6.95
CA TYR A 27 -2.33 6.28 -6.07
C TYR A 27 -1.26 7.05 -6.85
N GLU A 28 -0.60 6.42 -7.82
CA GLU A 28 0.39 7.09 -8.70
C GLU A 28 -0.26 8.21 -9.52
N ALA A 29 -1.41 7.95 -10.16
CA ALA A 29 -2.16 8.96 -10.90
C ALA A 29 -2.61 10.13 -10.01
N CYS A 30 -2.94 9.88 -8.74
CA CYS A 30 -3.18 10.93 -7.77
C CYS A 30 -1.91 11.73 -7.47
N SER A 31 -0.80 11.05 -7.23
CA SER A 31 0.49 11.68 -6.89
C SER A 31 1.00 12.59 -8.01
N GLU A 32 0.87 12.15 -9.26
CA GLU A 32 1.18 12.96 -10.45
C GLU A 32 0.28 14.18 -10.63
N ARG A 33 -0.97 14.11 -10.16
CA ARG A 33 -1.89 15.24 -10.20
C ARG A 33 -1.50 16.29 -9.16
N ILE A 34 -1.20 15.85 -7.94
CA ILE A 34 -0.87 16.75 -6.83
C ILE A 34 0.48 17.41 -7.02
N SER A 35 1.47 16.74 -7.63
CA SER A 35 2.77 17.34 -7.93
C SER A 35 2.69 18.56 -8.88
N LYS A 36 1.56 18.74 -9.57
CA LYS A 36 1.28 19.88 -10.45
C LYS A 36 0.47 20.99 -9.78
N LEU A 37 -0.03 20.77 -8.57
CA LEU A 37 -0.74 21.79 -7.80
C LEU A 37 0.29 22.67 -7.08
N VAL A 38 0.28 23.95 -7.39
CA VAL A 38 1.06 24.96 -6.67
C VAL A 38 0.21 25.45 -5.51
N ASP A 39 0.76 25.39 -4.29
CA ASP A 39 0.19 25.98 -3.06
C ASP A 39 -1.16 25.41 -2.55
N ASP A 40 -1.52 24.15 -2.88
CA ASP A 40 -2.66 23.47 -2.25
C ASP A 40 -2.22 22.56 -1.10
N GLU A 41 -2.13 23.13 0.10
CA GLU A 41 -1.75 22.41 1.34
C GLU A 41 -2.72 21.31 1.75
N LYS A 42 -3.95 21.30 1.19
CA LYS A 42 -4.97 20.30 1.53
C LYS A 42 -4.97 19.13 0.56
N ALA A 43 -4.44 19.30 -0.64
CA ALA A 43 -4.34 18.24 -1.63
C ALA A 43 -3.47 17.09 -1.09
N ASN A 44 -4.05 15.90 -0.98
CA ASN A 44 -3.33 14.68 -0.62
C ASN A 44 -3.92 13.45 -1.31
N CYS A 45 -3.15 12.36 -1.31
CA CYS A 45 -3.54 11.06 -1.87
C CYS A 45 -3.82 10.00 -0.80
N LEU A 46 -4.12 10.42 0.43
CA LEU A 46 -4.29 9.49 1.56
C LEU A 46 -5.40 8.47 1.27
N GLY A 47 -6.50 8.88 0.64
CA GLY A 47 -7.59 7.97 0.28
C GLY A 47 -7.12 6.83 -0.63
N GLN A 48 -6.47 7.15 -1.75
CA GLN A 48 -5.95 6.15 -2.70
C GLN A 48 -4.86 5.28 -2.07
N PHE A 49 -4.02 5.87 -1.22
CA PHE A 49 -3.01 5.12 -0.49
C PHE A 49 -3.66 4.11 0.48
N LEU A 50 -4.69 4.52 1.22
CA LEU A 50 -5.42 3.63 2.13
C LEU A 50 -6.16 2.52 1.38
N GLU A 51 -6.69 2.77 0.18
CA GLU A 51 -7.26 1.72 -0.68
C GLU A 51 -6.20 0.69 -1.10
N HIS A 52 -4.98 1.15 -1.43
CA HIS A 52 -3.87 0.25 -1.75
C HIS A 52 -3.45 -0.60 -0.55
N VAL A 53 -3.28 0.01 0.62
CA VAL A 53 -2.99 -0.68 1.88
C VAL A 53 -4.09 -1.69 2.20
N GLN A 54 -5.36 -1.30 2.09
CA GLN A 54 -6.49 -2.20 2.35
C GLN A 54 -6.49 -3.42 1.42
N CYS A 55 -6.16 -3.24 0.13
CA CYS A 55 -6.02 -4.34 -0.82
C CYS A 55 -4.96 -5.34 -0.36
N ILE A 56 -3.78 -4.84 0.04
CA ILE A 56 -2.67 -5.66 0.54
C ILE A 56 -3.08 -6.37 1.82
N ASP A 57 -3.61 -5.65 2.81
CA ASP A 57 -3.94 -6.21 4.13
C ASP A 57 -5.04 -7.26 4.05
N LYS A 58 -6.02 -7.11 3.13
CA LYS A 58 -7.03 -8.15 2.86
C LYS A 58 -6.40 -9.47 2.43
N CYS A 59 -5.33 -9.43 1.62
CA CYS A 59 -4.59 -10.60 1.18
C CYS A 59 -3.65 -11.13 2.28
N VAL A 60 -2.98 -10.24 3.01
CA VAL A 60 -2.01 -10.59 4.05
C VAL A 60 -2.69 -11.28 5.23
N ALA A 61 -3.84 -10.79 5.69
CA ALA A 61 -4.47 -11.25 6.94
C ALA A 61 -4.62 -12.77 7.05
N PRO A 62 -5.30 -13.49 6.13
CA PRO A 62 -5.47 -14.95 6.26
C PRO A 62 -4.14 -15.72 6.20
N LYS A 63 -3.17 -15.25 5.40
CA LYS A 63 -1.85 -15.89 5.24
C LYS A 63 -0.97 -15.70 6.47
N LEU A 64 -1.01 -14.50 7.05
CA LEU A 64 -0.25 -14.15 8.23
C LEU A 64 -0.72 -14.96 9.43
N PHE A 65 -2.02 -14.98 9.71
CA PHE A 65 -2.56 -15.74 10.85
C PHE A 65 -2.46 -17.26 10.68
N ALA A 66 -2.27 -17.78 9.46
CA ALA A 66 -1.94 -19.18 9.24
C ALA A 66 -0.50 -19.55 9.65
N GLN A 67 0.39 -18.55 9.82
CA GLN A 67 1.79 -18.74 10.23
C GLN A 67 2.08 -18.27 11.67
N LEU A 68 1.15 -17.54 12.29
CA LEU A 68 1.24 -17.12 13.68
C LEU A 68 0.54 -18.17 14.55
N ASN A 69 1.33 -19.03 15.19
CA ASN A 69 0.86 -19.96 16.22
C ASN A 69 0.81 -19.30 17.59
#